data_AF-A0A4R8R154-F1
#
_entry.id   AF-A0A4R8R154-F1
#
_cell.length_a   1.000
_cell.length_b   1.000
_cell.length_c   1.000
_cell.angle_alpha   90.00
_cell.angle_beta   90.00
_cell.angle_gamma   90.00
#
_symmetry.space_group_name_H-M   'P 1'
#
loop_
_entity.id
_entity.type
_entity.pdbx_description
1 polymer ?
#
loop_
_entity_poly.entity_id
_entity_poly.type
_entity_poly.pdbx_seq_one_letter_code
_entity_poly.pdbx_strand_id
1 'polypeptide(L)'
;MGYREFTSVEYKALRDQHNIMVLVGNGFDIQITRRYESRFSPRYPAFYHYLASRDFDSSNLVVRQMAAAKENGEENWSDIEAAIGRLIRLNGGLQQVKTVYESTLAIQAAFSEFLELVAPPDLLARVGKDSADNALAVKSMARFVGDVAEMSSTFDSFAFPGETQHYDLFNFLFVNFNYTPLLDDYTFRDAQQFRPQAHTYADRNFMFWPNPTGRQGGFGNDETGWSSYVRSEVIHPHGQQAIPRSLLFGIDAPDSFNQGTDPHRELMKPYWAMNRIEYSHLFPDTRLFIIFGCSLGESDGWWWRRVFEALNHEPDDGSPRNELIIYWWSPAEKRATREDVLDTFFTGVTGNPISPERAHVQDRIQIVLYTDESPPVFLATP
;
A
#
# COMPACT_ATOMS: atom_id res chain seq x y z
N MET A 1 2.90 14.87 -13.64
CA MET A 1 3.05 15.79 -12.50
C MET A 1 3.84 15.00 -11.46
N GLY A 2 5.18 15.02 -11.53
CA GLY A 2 6.01 14.21 -10.65
C GLY A 2 5.93 14.64 -9.20
N TYR A 3 6.75 14.03 -8.34
CA TYR A 3 6.94 14.57 -7.00
C TYR A 3 7.23 16.06 -7.11
N ARG A 4 6.55 16.88 -6.30
CA ARG A 4 6.89 18.28 -6.22
C ARG A 4 8.36 18.38 -5.79
N GLU A 5 9.17 19.02 -6.62
CA GLU A 5 10.54 19.40 -6.26
C GLU A 5 10.48 20.59 -5.30
N PHE A 6 11.01 20.42 -4.11
CA PHE A 6 11.16 21.49 -3.14
C PHE A 6 12.56 22.08 -3.22
N THR A 7 12.67 23.37 -2.94
CA THR A 7 13.94 24.09 -3.00
C THR A 7 14.19 24.89 -1.74
N SER A 8 15.30 25.62 -1.72
CA SER A 8 15.61 26.57 -0.64
C SER A 8 14.64 27.74 -0.54
N VAL A 9 13.73 27.92 -1.52
CA VAL A 9 12.64 28.90 -1.48
C VAL A 9 11.60 28.50 -0.43
N GLU A 10 11.21 27.23 -0.41
CA GLU A 10 10.27 26.70 0.59
C GLU A 10 10.95 26.36 1.91
N TYR A 11 12.20 25.92 1.85
CA TYR A 11 12.90 25.28 2.95
C TYR A 11 14.35 25.75 3.03
N LYS A 12 14.64 26.70 3.91
CA LYS A 12 15.86 27.52 3.89
C LYS A 12 17.16 26.73 3.89
N ALA A 13 17.18 25.59 4.58
CA ALA A 13 18.35 24.74 4.71
C ALA A 13 18.20 23.42 3.94
N LEU A 14 17.24 23.29 3.03
CA LEU A 14 17.04 22.05 2.28
C LEU A 14 18.33 21.62 1.60
N ARG A 15 18.70 20.37 1.88
CA ARG A 15 19.87 19.74 1.30
C ARG A 15 19.45 18.81 0.17
N ASP A 16 18.88 17.65 0.53
CA ASP A 16 18.44 16.63 -0.42
C ASP A 16 16.96 16.28 -0.18
N GLN A 17 16.29 15.75 -1.20
CA GLN A 17 14.90 15.28 -1.14
C GLN A 17 14.84 13.77 -1.38
N HIS A 18 14.30 13.03 -0.42
CA HIS A 18 14.07 11.59 -0.48
C HIS A 18 12.59 11.33 -0.75
N ASN A 19 12.27 10.94 -1.97
CA ASN A 19 10.92 10.55 -2.36
C ASN A 19 10.64 9.10 -1.93
N ILE A 20 9.56 8.90 -1.18
CA ILE A 20 9.20 7.60 -0.60
C ILE A 20 7.77 7.27 -1.01
N MET A 21 7.58 6.18 -1.75
CA MET A 21 6.24 5.70 -2.12
C MET A 21 5.81 4.58 -1.18
N VAL A 22 4.70 4.79 -0.48
CA VAL A 22 4.12 3.81 0.45
C VAL A 22 2.84 3.25 -0.17
N LEU A 23 2.85 1.97 -0.53
CA LEU A 23 1.69 1.26 -1.07
C LEU A 23 0.98 0.55 0.09
N VAL A 24 -0.23 0.98 0.41
CA VAL A 24 -1.00 0.48 1.57
C VAL A 24 -2.24 -0.28 1.10
N GLY A 25 -2.38 -1.53 1.54
CA GLY A 25 -3.49 -2.40 1.19
C GLY A 25 -4.36 -2.79 2.37
N ASN A 26 -5.31 -3.70 2.13
CA ASN A 26 -6.41 -4.01 3.05
C ASN A 26 -5.95 -4.58 4.39
N GLY A 27 -4.70 -5.07 4.47
CA GLY A 27 -4.06 -5.45 5.72
C GLY A 27 -4.08 -4.34 6.78
N PHE A 28 -3.98 -3.06 6.38
CA PHE A 28 -4.08 -1.93 7.30
C PHE A 28 -5.49 -1.81 7.92
N ASP A 29 -6.54 -1.81 7.10
CA ASP A 29 -7.93 -1.75 7.60
C ASP A 29 -8.27 -2.98 8.45
N ILE A 30 -7.77 -4.16 8.07
CA ILE A 30 -7.92 -5.40 8.83
C ILE A 30 -7.25 -5.25 10.21
N GLN A 31 -6.04 -4.70 10.26
CA GLN A 31 -5.32 -4.44 11.51
C GLN A 31 -6.11 -3.50 12.42
N ILE A 32 -6.57 -2.36 11.89
CA ILE A 32 -7.40 -1.38 12.62
C ILE A 32 -8.66 -2.05 13.15
N THR A 33 -9.47 -2.65 12.28
CA THR A 33 -10.76 -3.23 12.70
C THR A 33 -10.61 -4.35 13.72
N ARG A 34 -9.50 -5.11 13.69
CA ARG A 34 -9.19 -6.10 14.73
C ARG A 34 -8.81 -5.44 16.07
N ARG A 35 -7.89 -4.48 16.04
CA ARG A 35 -7.36 -3.82 17.25
C ARG A 35 -8.40 -3.00 18.00
N TYR A 36 -9.28 -2.33 17.26
CA TYR A 36 -10.37 -1.53 17.82
C TYR A 36 -11.66 -2.35 18.03
N GLU A 37 -11.58 -3.69 17.90
CA GLU A 37 -12.69 -4.63 18.07
C GLU A 37 -13.95 -4.21 17.30
N SER A 38 -13.75 -3.76 16.06
CA SER A 38 -14.85 -3.31 15.20
C SER A 38 -15.78 -4.49 14.88
N ARG A 39 -17.07 -4.20 14.84
CA ARG A 39 -18.12 -5.18 14.55
C ARG A 39 -18.04 -5.70 13.11
N PHE A 40 -17.59 -4.88 12.17
CA PHE A 40 -17.56 -5.21 10.75
C PHE A 40 -16.13 -5.33 10.26
N SER A 41 -15.86 -6.44 9.58
CA SER A 41 -14.55 -6.73 9.00
C SER A 41 -14.47 -6.16 7.58
N PRO A 42 -13.36 -5.54 7.16
CA PRO A 42 -13.18 -5.01 5.80
C PRO A 42 -12.91 -6.13 4.75
N ARG A 43 -12.95 -7.40 5.15
CA ARG A 43 -12.63 -8.53 4.28
C ARG A 43 -13.82 -8.88 3.39
N TYR A 44 -13.56 -9.29 2.15
CA TYR A 44 -14.61 -9.68 1.22
C TYR A 44 -15.56 -10.80 1.70
N PRO A 45 -15.16 -11.80 2.51
CA PRO A 45 -16.12 -12.74 3.11
C PRO A 45 -17.21 -12.04 3.93
N ALA A 46 -16.87 -11.01 4.71
CA ALA A 46 -17.83 -10.26 5.51
C ALA A 46 -18.78 -9.48 4.61
N PHE A 47 -18.28 -8.90 3.51
CA PHE A 47 -19.11 -8.25 2.52
C PHE A 47 -20.07 -9.22 1.81
N TYR A 48 -19.61 -10.42 1.43
CA TYR A 48 -20.50 -11.44 0.86
C TYR A 48 -21.65 -11.79 1.82
N HIS A 49 -21.33 -11.98 3.12
CA HIS A 49 -22.34 -12.25 4.13
C HIS A 49 -23.30 -11.08 4.35
N TYR A 50 -22.81 -9.84 4.23
CA TYR A 50 -23.64 -8.64 4.24
C TYR A 50 -24.63 -8.64 3.06
N LEU A 51 -24.19 -8.92 1.84
CA LEU A 51 -25.06 -9.04 0.67
C LEU A 51 -26.14 -10.12 0.87
N ALA A 52 -25.74 -11.30 1.34
CA ALA A 52 -26.66 -12.41 1.60
C ALA A 52 -27.70 -12.07 2.68
N SER A 53 -27.33 -11.28 3.70
CA SER A 53 -28.26 -10.88 4.77
C SER A 53 -29.30 -9.83 4.36
N ARG A 54 -29.08 -9.13 3.24
CA ARG A 54 -29.96 -8.07 2.73
C ARG A 54 -30.81 -8.52 1.54
N ASP A 55 -30.89 -9.83 1.30
CA ASP A 55 -31.56 -10.41 0.14
C ASP A 55 -31.12 -9.74 -1.18
N PHE A 56 -29.81 -9.43 -1.29
CA PHE A 56 -29.26 -8.86 -2.52
C PHE A 56 -29.51 -9.80 -3.70
N ASP A 57 -29.72 -9.22 -4.89
CA ASP A 57 -30.11 -9.96 -6.09
C ASP A 57 -29.17 -11.14 -6.37
N SER A 58 -29.67 -12.34 -6.10
CA SER A 58 -28.94 -13.60 -6.30
C SER A 58 -28.73 -13.94 -7.77
N SER A 59 -29.35 -13.19 -8.70
CA SER A 59 -29.11 -13.33 -10.13
C SER A 59 -27.83 -12.62 -10.59
N ASN A 60 -27.27 -11.72 -9.77
CA ASN A 60 -26.04 -10.99 -10.06
C ASN A 60 -24.88 -11.97 -10.35
N LEU A 61 -24.20 -11.78 -11.50
CA LEU A 61 -23.20 -12.74 -11.99
C LEU A 61 -22.00 -12.90 -11.05
N VAL A 62 -21.54 -11.80 -10.45
CA VAL A 62 -20.37 -11.82 -9.55
C VAL A 62 -20.73 -12.53 -8.25
N VAL A 63 -21.90 -12.23 -7.67
CA VAL A 63 -22.39 -12.91 -6.45
C VAL A 63 -22.58 -14.41 -6.70
N ARG A 64 -23.16 -14.79 -7.84
CA ARG A 64 -23.30 -16.20 -8.24
C ARG A 64 -21.96 -16.89 -8.39
N GLN A 65 -20.98 -16.23 -8.98
CA GLN A 65 -19.63 -16.78 -9.13
C GLN A 65 -18.97 -17.00 -7.77
N MET A 66 -19.13 -16.06 -6.84
CA MET A 66 -18.62 -16.21 -5.46
C MET A 66 -19.31 -17.35 -4.72
N ALA A 67 -20.64 -17.48 -4.88
CA ALA A 67 -21.41 -18.58 -4.28
C ALA A 67 -20.96 -19.95 -4.80
N ALA A 68 -20.78 -20.09 -6.12
CA ALA A 68 -20.29 -21.33 -6.73
C ALA A 68 -18.85 -21.67 -6.28
N ALA A 69 -17.96 -20.69 -6.25
CA ALA A 69 -16.59 -20.88 -5.77
C ALA A 69 -16.56 -21.31 -4.29
N LYS A 70 -17.49 -20.78 -3.48
CA LYS A 70 -17.64 -21.14 -2.07
C LYS A 70 -18.13 -22.59 -1.91
N GLU A 71 -19.11 -23.01 -2.70
CA GLU A 71 -19.61 -24.40 -2.72
C GLU A 71 -18.52 -25.40 -3.15
N ASN A 72 -17.63 -24.97 -4.05
CA ASN A 72 -16.49 -25.77 -4.51
C ASN A 72 -15.30 -25.78 -3.53
N GLY A 73 -15.35 -25.01 -2.44
CA GLY A 73 -14.26 -24.93 -1.46
C GLY A 73 -13.00 -24.21 -1.97
N GLU A 74 -13.13 -23.31 -2.95
CA GLU A 74 -11.99 -22.51 -3.45
C GLU A 74 -11.49 -21.54 -2.38
N GLU A 75 -10.17 -21.41 -2.20
CA GLU A 75 -9.60 -20.53 -1.16
C GLU A 75 -9.95 -19.04 -1.36
N ASN A 76 -10.01 -18.57 -2.61
CA ASN A 76 -10.32 -17.19 -2.98
C ASN A 76 -11.81 -16.99 -3.36
N TRP A 77 -12.72 -17.79 -2.81
CA TRP A 77 -14.13 -17.78 -3.17
C TRP A 77 -14.81 -16.41 -3.03
N SER A 78 -14.38 -15.61 -2.05
CA SER A 78 -14.93 -14.29 -1.77
C SER A 78 -14.24 -13.16 -2.54
N ASP A 79 -13.16 -13.44 -3.25
CA ASP A 79 -12.44 -12.40 -3.97
C ASP A 79 -13.24 -11.93 -5.19
N ILE A 80 -13.72 -10.69 -5.13
CA ILE A 80 -14.51 -10.07 -6.19
C ILE A 80 -13.72 -10.00 -7.49
N GLU A 81 -12.43 -9.69 -7.41
CA GLU A 81 -11.56 -9.48 -8.57
C GLU A 81 -11.24 -10.83 -9.22
N ALA A 82 -11.05 -11.87 -8.41
CA ALA A 82 -10.96 -13.25 -8.90
C ALA A 82 -12.28 -13.72 -9.55
N ALA A 83 -13.44 -13.36 -8.96
CA ALA A 83 -14.75 -13.68 -9.53
C ALA A 83 -14.95 -13.00 -10.89
N ILE A 84 -14.64 -11.71 -11.01
CA ILE A 84 -14.65 -10.96 -12.28
C ILE A 84 -13.70 -11.61 -13.28
N GLY A 85 -12.46 -11.92 -12.88
CA GLY A 85 -11.46 -12.56 -13.74
C GLY A 85 -11.93 -13.90 -14.32
N ARG A 86 -12.55 -14.76 -13.51
CA ARG A 86 -13.12 -16.05 -13.97
C ARG A 86 -14.25 -15.85 -14.97
N LEU A 87 -15.17 -14.92 -14.70
CA LEU A 87 -16.31 -14.64 -15.59
C LEU A 87 -15.87 -14.19 -16.98
N ILE A 88 -14.76 -13.44 -17.07
CA ILE A 88 -14.23 -12.93 -18.34
C ILE A 88 -13.43 -14.01 -19.09
N ARG A 89 -12.64 -14.84 -18.39
CA ARG A 89 -11.82 -15.91 -19.02
C ARG A 89 -12.66 -17.02 -19.65
N LEU A 90 -13.85 -17.31 -19.11
CA LEU A 90 -14.62 -18.50 -19.48
C LEU A 90 -15.47 -18.35 -20.76
N ASN A 91 -15.84 -17.14 -21.22
CA ASN A 91 -16.77 -16.98 -22.36
C ASN A 91 -16.68 -15.59 -23.06
N GLY A 92 -15.47 -15.06 -23.25
CA GLY A 92 -15.12 -13.66 -23.62
C GLY A 92 -15.71 -13.02 -24.90
N GLY A 93 -17.03 -13.05 -25.10
CA GLY A 93 -17.73 -12.18 -26.04
C GLY A 93 -18.05 -10.82 -25.44
N LEU A 94 -18.07 -9.76 -26.26
CA LEU A 94 -18.39 -8.38 -25.87
C LEU A 94 -19.67 -8.25 -25.01
N GLN A 95 -20.70 -9.02 -25.34
CA GLN A 95 -21.97 -8.98 -24.61
C GLN A 95 -21.82 -9.46 -23.16
N GLN A 96 -20.95 -10.44 -22.90
CA GLN A 96 -20.71 -10.93 -21.54
C GLN A 96 -19.94 -9.92 -20.71
N VAL A 97 -18.93 -9.26 -21.29
CA VAL A 97 -18.16 -8.19 -20.61
C VAL A 97 -19.11 -7.11 -20.12
N LYS A 98 -20.04 -6.66 -20.97
CA LYS A 98 -21.03 -5.65 -20.60
C LYS A 98 -21.91 -6.11 -19.44
N THR A 99 -22.41 -7.35 -19.47
CA THR A 99 -23.25 -7.88 -18.38
C THR A 99 -22.47 -8.02 -17.07
N VAL A 100 -21.18 -8.39 -17.12
CA VAL A 100 -20.30 -8.46 -15.94
C VAL A 100 -20.04 -7.04 -15.39
N TYR A 101 -19.83 -6.06 -16.26
CA TYR A 101 -19.69 -4.66 -15.87
C TYR A 101 -20.95 -4.14 -15.17
N GLU A 102 -22.14 -4.34 -15.76
CA GLU A 102 -23.42 -3.98 -15.14
C GLU A 102 -23.62 -4.67 -13.77
N SER A 103 -23.24 -5.95 -13.65
CA SER A 103 -23.27 -6.68 -12.37
C SER A 103 -22.32 -6.08 -11.33
N THR A 104 -21.16 -5.59 -11.77
CA THR A 104 -20.15 -4.95 -10.91
C THR A 104 -20.64 -3.59 -10.40
N LEU A 105 -21.29 -2.80 -11.25
CA LEU A 105 -21.91 -1.53 -10.85
C LEU A 105 -22.97 -1.71 -9.74
N ALA A 106 -23.78 -2.77 -9.82
CA ALA A 106 -24.78 -3.06 -8.79
C ALA A 106 -24.13 -3.37 -7.43
N ILE A 107 -22.97 -4.03 -7.42
CA ILE A 107 -22.22 -4.35 -6.20
C ILE A 107 -21.56 -3.12 -5.60
N GLN A 108 -21.10 -2.16 -6.41
CA GLN A 108 -20.45 -0.93 -5.94
C GLN A 108 -21.32 -0.14 -4.95
N ALA A 109 -22.61 0.01 -5.24
CA ALA A 109 -23.53 0.72 -4.36
C ALA A 109 -23.66 0.00 -3.00
N ALA A 110 -23.87 -1.32 -3.02
CA ALA A 110 -23.97 -2.11 -1.80
C ALA A 110 -22.65 -2.15 -1.02
N PHE A 111 -21.51 -2.13 -1.71
CA PHE A 111 -20.20 -2.09 -1.09
C PHE A 111 -19.94 -0.75 -0.39
N SER A 112 -20.32 0.37 -1.02
CA SER A 112 -20.21 1.68 -0.37
C SER A 112 -20.99 1.73 0.95
N GLU A 113 -22.23 1.20 0.98
CA GLU A 113 -23.01 1.10 2.21
C GLU A 113 -22.34 0.19 3.25
N PHE A 114 -21.70 -0.89 2.81
CA PHE A 114 -20.96 -1.77 3.70
C PHE A 114 -19.74 -1.08 4.30
N LEU A 115 -19.01 -0.27 3.54
CA LEU A 115 -17.84 0.46 4.02
C LEU A 115 -18.19 1.47 5.14
N GLU A 116 -19.38 2.07 5.11
CA GLU A 116 -19.90 2.90 6.22
C GLU A 116 -19.99 2.13 7.54
N LEU A 117 -20.22 0.81 7.48
CA LEU A 117 -20.27 -0.05 8.66
C LEU A 117 -18.87 -0.49 9.10
N VAL A 118 -17.93 -0.60 8.15
CA VAL A 118 -16.53 -0.99 8.40
C VAL A 118 -15.75 0.15 9.04
N ALA A 119 -15.91 1.37 8.53
CA ALA A 119 -15.23 2.58 9.00
C ALA A 119 -16.26 3.65 9.44
N PRO A 120 -17.05 3.38 10.50
CA PRO A 120 -18.02 4.34 10.99
C PRO A 120 -17.32 5.55 11.63
N PRO A 121 -18.01 6.71 11.74
CA PRO A 121 -17.40 7.94 12.27
C PRO A 121 -16.78 7.82 13.67
N ASP A 122 -17.31 6.96 14.54
CA ASP A 122 -16.76 6.72 15.88
C ASP A 122 -15.45 5.93 15.85
N LEU A 123 -15.29 4.99 14.91
CA LEU A 123 -14.02 4.30 14.70
C LEU A 123 -12.97 5.28 14.15
N LEU A 124 -13.33 6.07 13.13
CA LEU A 124 -12.45 7.12 12.59
C LEU A 124 -11.96 8.05 13.70
N ALA A 125 -12.87 8.64 14.47
CA ALA A 125 -12.51 9.54 15.56
C ALA A 125 -11.59 8.90 16.62
N ARG A 126 -11.73 7.60 16.90
CA ARG A 126 -10.82 6.87 17.80
C ARG A 126 -9.44 6.68 17.19
N VAL A 127 -9.37 6.27 15.92
CA VAL A 127 -8.10 6.09 15.19
C VAL A 127 -7.32 7.40 15.09
N GLY A 128 -7.96 8.48 14.67
CA GLY A 128 -7.33 9.79 14.59
C GLY A 128 -6.88 10.31 15.96
N LYS A 129 -7.70 10.11 16.99
CA LYS A 129 -7.33 10.47 18.36
C LYS A 129 -6.10 9.70 18.84
N ASP A 130 -6.08 8.39 18.67
CA ASP A 130 -4.95 7.56 19.12
C ASP A 130 -3.68 7.87 18.32
N SER A 131 -3.82 8.19 17.02
CA SER A 131 -2.72 8.70 16.19
C SER A 131 -2.17 10.01 16.73
N ALA A 132 -3.04 10.98 17.06
CA ALA A 132 -2.66 12.27 17.60
C ALA A 132 -2.04 12.18 19.00
N ASP A 133 -2.67 11.47 19.92
CA ASP A 133 -2.26 11.31 21.32
C ASP A 133 -0.88 10.62 21.42
N ASN A 134 -0.60 9.68 20.52
CA ASN A 134 0.63 8.90 20.53
C ASN A 134 1.64 9.29 19.44
N ALA A 135 1.35 10.32 18.63
CA ALA A 135 2.12 10.75 17.46
C ALA A 135 2.46 9.59 16.50
N LEU A 136 1.49 8.71 16.22
CA LEU A 136 1.71 7.46 15.50
C LEU A 136 2.18 7.71 14.06
N ALA A 137 1.52 8.60 13.31
CA ALA A 137 1.92 8.93 11.94
C ALA A 137 3.36 9.45 11.85
N VAL A 138 3.71 10.40 12.74
CA VAL A 138 5.06 10.99 12.80
C VAL A 138 6.09 9.94 13.20
N LYS A 139 5.80 9.09 14.19
CA LYS A 139 6.69 7.99 14.60
C LYS A 139 6.91 6.98 13.49
N SER A 140 5.86 6.58 12.78
CA SER A 140 5.96 5.67 11.64
C SER A 140 6.93 6.22 10.58
N MET A 141 6.74 7.48 10.15
CA MET A 141 7.65 8.10 9.17
C MET A 141 9.07 8.32 9.70
N ALA A 142 9.22 8.57 11.00
CA ALA A 142 10.51 8.92 11.60
C ALA A 142 11.41 7.72 11.92
N ARG A 143 10.82 6.54 12.15
CA ARG A 143 11.50 5.41 12.81
C ARG A 143 11.34 4.06 12.14
N PHE A 144 10.75 3.98 10.94
CA PHE A 144 10.56 2.72 10.21
C PHE A 144 11.87 1.94 9.96
N VAL A 145 13.03 2.61 9.96
CA VAL A 145 14.33 1.93 9.86
C VAL A 145 14.55 0.95 11.01
N GLY A 146 13.97 1.22 12.19
CA GLY A 146 14.02 0.32 13.34
C GLY A 146 13.37 -1.03 13.07
N ASP A 147 12.26 -1.04 12.33
CA ASP A 147 11.56 -2.27 11.96
C ASP A 147 12.45 -3.15 11.09
N VAL A 148 13.14 -2.57 10.10
CA VAL A 148 14.12 -3.29 9.28
C VAL A 148 15.29 -3.77 10.14
N ALA A 149 15.80 -2.91 11.03
CA ALA A 149 16.91 -3.24 11.91
C ALA A 149 16.57 -4.36 12.90
N GLU A 150 15.33 -4.52 13.34
CA GLU A 150 14.96 -5.58 14.28
C GLU A 150 14.48 -6.85 13.59
N MET A 151 13.76 -6.71 12.46
CA MET A 151 12.97 -7.81 11.90
C MET A 151 13.48 -8.31 10.54
N SER A 152 14.34 -7.55 9.85
CA SER A 152 14.95 -7.99 8.58
C SER A 152 16.28 -8.70 8.80
N SER A 153 16.42 -9.87 8.16
CA SER A 153 17.67 -10.63 8.13
C SER A 153 18.73 -9.99 7.22
N THR A 154 18.36 -9.03 6.37
CA THR A 154 19.23 -8.38 5.37
C THR A 154 19.46 -6.89 5.66
N PHE A 155 19.35 -6.47 6.92
CA PHE A 155 19.57 -5.07 7.30
C PHE A 155 20.93 -4.51 6.82
N ASP A 156 21.99 -5.32 6.79
CA ASP A 156 23.33 -4.86 6.38
C ASP A 156 23.39 -4.44 4.90
N SER A 157 22.44 -4.87 4.06
CA SER A 157 22.31 -4.42 2.67
C SER A 157 21.36 -3.23 2.49
N PHE A 158 20.77 -2.71 3.58
CA PHE A 158 19.86 -1.57 3.54
C PHE A 158 20.64 -0.25 3.51
N ALA A 159 20.79 0.33 2.32
CA ALA A 159 21.64 1.50 2.09
C ALA A 159 20.97 2.82 2.44
N PHE A 160 19.64 2.92 2.29
CA PHE A 160 18.87 4.16 2.46
C PHE A 160 19.24 4.97 3.72
N PRO A 161 19.34 4.39 4.93
CA PRO A 161 19.65 5.19 6.12
C PRO A 161 21.01 5.90 6.05
N GLY A 162 22.01 5.31 5.39
CA GLY A 162 23.34 5.88 5.23
C GLY A 162 23.42 7.05 4.25
N GLU A 163 22.37 7.24 3.44
CA GLU A 163 22.24 8.35 2.49
C GLU A 163 21.52 9.55 3.10
N THR A 164 20.91 9.38 4.27
CA THR A 164 20.15 10.44 4.96
C THR A 164 21.05 11.27 5.86
N GLN A 165 20.80 12.58 5.92
CA GLN A 165 21.51 13.50 6.80
C GLN A 165 20.58 14.55 7.41
N HIS A 166 21.15 15.36 8.31
CA HIS A 166 20.53 16.62 8.69
C HIS A 166 20.16 17.40 7.45
N TYR A 167 18.99 18.00 7.55
CA TYR A 167 18.48 18.95 6.60
C TYR A 167 17.82 18.40 5.33
N ASP A 168 17.69 17.09 5.24
CA ASP A 168 16.96 16.44 4.15
C ASP A 168 15.44 16.62 4.28
N LEU A 169 14.74 16.45 3.17
CA LEU A 169 13.28 16.36 3.10
C LEU A 169 12.87 14.90 2.83
N PHE A 170 12.03 14.36 3.71
CA PHE A 170 11.38 13.07 3.49
C PHE A 170 9.98 13.31 2.91
N ASN A 171 9.79 12.97 1.64
CA ASN A 171 8.57 13.22 0.89
C ASN A 171 7.80 11.92 0.68
N PHE A 172 6.86 11.63 1.58
CA PHE A 172 6.03 10.43 1.54
C PHE A 172 4.81 10.60 0.63
N LEU A 173 4.62 9.68 -0.29
CA LEU A 173 3.40 9.52 -1.06
C LEU A 173 2.75 8.19 -0.69
N PHE A 174 1.64 8.24 0.03
CA PHE A 174 0.83 7.08 0.37
C PHE A 174 -0.15 6.80 -0.77
N VAL A 175 0.02 5.65 -1.43
CA VAL A 175 -0.92 5.08 -2.38
C VAL A 175 -1.84 4.15 -1.61
N ASN A 176 -3.04 4.64 -1.28
CA ASN A 176 -4.04 3.90 -0.52
C ASN A 176 -4.90 3.06 -1.47
N PHE A 177 -4.73 1.74 -1.44
CA PHE A 177 -5.60 0.82 -2.17
C PHE A 177 -6.89 0.50 -1.41
N ASN A 178 -6.99 0.90 -0.15
CA ASN A 178 -8.20 0.73 0.63
C ASN A 178 -9.21 1.79 0.26
N TYR A 179 -10.48 1.41 0.32
CA TYR A 179 -11.58 2.31 0.02
C TYR A 179 -11.99 3.15 1.23
N THR A 180 -11.62 2.75 2.45
CA THR A 180 -12.00 3.47 3.68
C THR A 180 -11.04 4.63 3.96
N PRO A 181 -11.50 5.67 4.70
CA PRO A 181 -10.66 6.81 5.08
C PRO A 181 -9.81 6.54 6.34
N LEU A 182 -9.67 5.28 6.78
CA LEU A 182 -8.93 4.95 8.02
C LEU A 182 -7.45 5.36 7.95
N LEU A 183 -6.81 5.16 6.78
CA LEU A 183 -5.42 5.55 6.59
C LEU A 183 -5.26 7.08 6.54
N ASP A 184 -6.19 7.78 5.89
CA ASP A 184 -6.19 9.23 5.80
C ASP A 184 -6.22 9.86 7.18
N ASP A 185 -7.14 9.39 8.03
CA ASP A 185 -7.27 9.90 9.40
C ASP A 185 -6.07 9.51 10.28
N TYR A 186 -5.54 8.29 10.12
CA TYR A 186 -4.31 7.87 10.81
C TYR A 186 -3.12 8.73 10.44
N THR A 187 -2.88 8.96 9.13
CA THR A 187 -1.69 9.67 8.62
C THR A 187 -1.82 11.19 8.67
N PHE A 188 -2.99 11.70 9.00
CA PHE A 188 -3.24 13.13 9.10
C PHE A 188 -2.36 13.76 10.18
N ARG A 189 -1.61 14.80 9.79
CA ARG A 189 -0.70 15.53 10.68
C ARG A 189 -1.41 16.74 11.26
N ASP A 190 -2.21 16.52 12.29
CA ASP A 190 -2.90 17.56 13.04
C ASP A 190 -1.94 18.40 13.92
N ALA A 191 -2.47 19.47 14.52
CA ALA A 191 -1.71 20.39 15.36
C ALA A 191 -1.25 19.80 16.71
N GLN A 192 -1.78 18.65 17.13
CA GLN A 192 -1.40 17.97 18.36
C GLN A 192 -0.10 17.18 18.18
N GLN A 193 0.05 16.47 17.06
CA GLN A 193 1.25 15.65 16.78
C GLN A 193 2.29 16.33 15.87
N PHE A 194 1.94 17.38 15.14
CA PHE A 194 2.84 18.03 14.19
C PHE A 194 2.86 19.56 14.33
N ARG A 195 4.07 20.13 14.31
CA ARG A 195 4.28 21.58 14.30
C ARG A 195 5.06 21.97 13.05
N PRO A 196 4.42 22.64 12.05
CA PRO A 196 5.09 23.06 10.83
C PRO A 196 6.31 23.97 11.09
N GLN A 197 6.27 24.75 12.17
CA GLN A 197 7.38 25.58 12.67
C GLN A 197 7.62 25.22 14.14
N ALA A 198 8.42 24.17 14.39
CA ALA A 198 8.67 23.67 15.75
C ALA A 198 9.69 24.52 16.53
N HIS A 199 10.55 25.27 15.83
CA HIS A 199 11.66 26.02 16.43
C HIS A 199 11.57 27.52 16.12
N THR A 200 12.16 28.36 16.98
CA THR A 200 12.14 29.83 16.82
C THR A 200 12.96 30.31 15.63
N TYR A 201 14.11 29.67 15.38
CA TYR A 201 15.10 30.13 14.38
C TYR A 201 15.36 29.12 13.25
N ALA A 202 14.88 27.89 13.39
CA ALA A 202 15.01 26.84 12.39
C ALA A 202 13.63 26.49 11.81
N ASP A 203 13.53 26.32 10.50
CA ASP A 203 12.28 25.98 9.80
C ASP A 203 12.03 24.46 9.74
N ARG A 204 12.87 23.67 10.42
CA ARG A 204 12.78 22.21 10.46
C ARG A 204 11.56 21.79 11.26
N ASN A 205 10.90 20.71 10.81
CA ASN A 205 9.64 20.25 11.38
C ASN A 205 9.61 18.73 11.65
N PHE A 206 10.75 18.07 11.50
CA PHE A 206 10.84 16.62 11.59
C PHE A 206 12.18 16.17 12.18
N MET A 207 12.16 15.02 12.83
CA MET A 207 13.36 14.32 13.30
C MET A 207 13.35 12.91 12.71
N PHE A 208 14.27 12.61 11.81
CA PHE A 208 14.44 11.27 11.24
C PHE A 208 15.51 10.49 11.99
N TRP A 209 15.31 9.19 12.19
CA TRP A 209 16.24 8.33 12.93
C TRP A 209 16.79 7.25 11.99
N PRO A 210 18.05 7.36 11.53
CA PRO A 210 18.65 6.37 10.64
C PRO A 210 19.06 5.07 11.35
N ASN A 211 19.15 5.04 12.67
CA ASN A 211 19.45 3.82 13.44
C ASN A 211 18.76 3.85 14.82
N PRO A 212 17.42 3.87 14.88
CA PRO A 212 16.69 4.11 16.13
C PRO A 212 16.85 2.98 17.17
N THR A 213 17.41 1.83 16.77
CA THR A 213 17.61 0.65 17.64
C THR A 213 19.06 0.49 18.07
N GLY A 214 19.97 1.33 17.57
CA GLY A 214 21.40 1.23 17.86
C GLY A 214 22.04 -0.06 17.35
N ARG A 215 21.43 -0.73 16.35
CA ARG A 215 21.93 -2.00 15.82
C ARG A 215 23.36 -1.83 15.30
N GLN A 216 24.23 -2.75 15.68
CA GLN A 216 25.60 -2.81 15.17
C GLN A 216 25.57 -2.97 13.64
N GLY A 217 26.36 -2.16 12.93
CA GLY A 217 26.34 -2.09 11.46
C GLY A 217 25.38 -1.04 10.90
N GLY A 218 24.48 -0.49 11.72
CA GLY A 218 23.62 0.64 11.34
C GLY A 218 24.36 1.98 11.31
N PHE A 219 23.77 2.98 10.66
CA PHE A 219 24.37 4.30 10.54
C PHE A 219 24.22 5.12 11.82
N GLY A 220 25.33 5.44 12.48
CA GLY A 220 25.31 6.12 13.78
C GLY A 220 24.85 5.18 14.90
N ASN A 221 24.31 5.76 15.97
CA ASN A 221 23.77 5.05 17.14
C ASN A 221 22.27 5.36 17.37
N ASP A 222 21.68 4.79 18.41
CA ASP A 222 20.29 4.99 18.85
C ASP A 222 19.94 6.45 19.20
N GLU A 223 20.95 7.27 19.51
CA GLU A 223 20.80 8.70 19.77
C GLU A 223 20.94 9.57 18.50
N THR A 224 21.31 8.98 17.37
CA THR A 224 21.53 9.71 16.13
C THR A 224 20.18 10.11 15.50
N GLY A 225 19.91 11.41 15.47
CA GLY A 225 18.69 11.98 14.90
C GLY A 225 18.97 13.16 13.96
N TRP A 226 18.36 13.13 12.78
CA TRP A 226 18.44 14.18 11.77
C TRP A 226 17.30 15.18 11.90
N SER A 227 17.65 16.41 12.29
CA SER A 227 16.76 17.57 12.19
C SER A 227 16.48 17.87 10.72
N SER A 228 15.27 17.55 10.26
CA SER A 228 14.91 17.42 8.84
C SER A 228 13.50 18.00 8.54
N TYR A 229 13.01 17.81 7.32
CA TYR A 229 11.63 18.14 6.93
C TYR A 229 10.84 16.87 6.59
N VAL A 230 9.53 16.91 6.78
CA VAL A 230 8.63 15.84 6.29
C VAL A 230 7.43 16.39 5.54
N ARG A 231 7.11 15.74 4.43
CA ARG A 231 5.88 15.92 3.67
C ARG A 231 5.21 14.57 3.49
N SER A 232 3.89 14.57 3.49
CA SER A 232 3.07 13.40 3.26
C SER A 232 1.85 13.82 2.43
N GLU A 233 1.45 12.95 1.51
CA GLU A 233 0.23 13.04 0.71
C GLU A 233 -0.38 11.64 0.59
N VAL A 234 -1.71 11.55 0.54
CA VAL A 234 -2.45 10.30 0.34
C VAL A 234 -3.22 10.40 -0.97
N ILE A 235 -3.08 9.39 -1.83
CA ILE A 235 -3.84 9.25 -3.08
C ILE A 235 -4.62 7.93 -3.08
N HIS A 236 -5.73 7.92 -3.81
CA HIS A 236 -6.70 6.83 -3.81
C HIS A 236 -6.97 6.31 -5.24
N PRO A 237 -6.05 5.53 -5.84
CA PRO A 237 -6.19 5.09 -7.23
C PRO A 237 -7.41 4.21 -7.49
N HIS A 238 -7.97 3.56 -6.46
CA HIS A 238 -9.17 2.72 -6.57
C HIS A 238 -10.44 3.45 -6.11
N GLY A 239 -10.36 4.74 -5.81
CA GLY A 239 -11.46 5.53 -5.28
C GLY A 239 -11.64 5.40 -3.77
N GLN A 240 -12.61 6.14 -3.25
CA GLN A 240 -12.81 6.34 -1.83
C GLN A 240 -14.30 6.24 -1.45
N GLN A 241 -14.57 5.71 -0.26
CA GLN A 241 -15.90 5.43 0.28
C GLN A 241 -16.87 6.61 0.15
N ALA A 242 -16.41 7.83 0.46
CA ALA A 242 -17.24 9.05 0.41
C ALA A 242 -17.75 9.40 -1.01
N ILE A 243 -17.18 8.78 -2.05
CA ILE A 243 -17.60 8.93 -3.44
C ILE A 243 -17.91 7.53 -4.00
N PRO A 244 -19.13 6.99 -3.82
CA PRO A 244 -19.47 5.62 -4.20
C PRO A 244 -19.17 5.28 -5.66
N ARG A 245 -19.34 6.25 -6.57
CA ARG A 245 -19.06 6.11 -8.01
C ARG A 245 -17.57 6.02 -8.35
N SER A 246 -16.68 6.31 -7.41
CA SER A 246 -15.23 6.20 -7.60
C SER A 246 -14.68 4.80 -7.31
N LEU A 247 -15.45 3.95 -6.60
CA LEU A 247 -15.01 2.63 -6.15
C LEU A 247 -14.73 1.71 -7.33
N LEU A 248 -13.46 1.45 -7.60
CA LEU A 248 -13.00 0.75 -8.79
C LEU A 248 -12.72 -0.73 -8.51
N PHE A 249 -13.69 -1.57 -8.84
CA PHE A 249 -13.46 -3.01 -8.94
C PHE A 249 -12.99 -3.38 -10.34
N GLY A 250 -12.07 -4.33 -10.40
CA GLY A 250 -11.59 -4.82 -11.69
C GLY A 250 -10.39 -5.72 -11.53
N ILE A 251 -9.90 -6.20 -12.66
CA ILE A 251 -8.67 -6.97 -12.76
C ILE A 251 -7.51 -6.07 -13.18
N ASP A 252 -6.30 -6.58 -13.03
CA ASP A 252 -5.13 -5.97 -13.63
C ASP A 252 -5.19 -6.00 -15.16
N ALA A 253 -4.39 -5.14 -15.79
CA ALA A 253 -4.20 -5.11 -17.24
C ALA A 253 -2.77 -5.52 -17.58
N PRO A 254 -2.55 -6.48 -18.50
CA PRO A 254 -1.21 -6.81 -18.94
C PRO A 254 -0.60 -5.62 -19.67
N ASP A 255 0.71 -5.39 -19.55
CA ASP A 255 1.35 -4.18 -20.08
C ASP A 255 1.23 -4.02 -21.61
N SER A 256 0.95 -5.12 -22.32
CA SER A 256 0.72 -5.17 -23.77
C SER A 256 -0.73 -4.86 -24.19
N PHE A 257 -1.67 -4.65 -23.26
CA PHE A 257 -3.07 -4.45 -23.61
C PHE A 257 -3.30 -3.16 -24.41
N ASN A 258 -4.17 -3.22 -25.40
CA ASN A 258 -4.51 -2.04 -26.21
C ASN A 258 -5.73 -1.33 -25.63
N GLN A 259 -5.51 -0.22 -24.94
CA GLN A 259 -6.56 0.60 -24.32
C GLN A 259 -7.68 1.02 -25.30
N GLY A 260 -7.39 1.16 -26.60
CA GLY A 260 -8.37 1.58 -27.60
C GLY A 260 -9.25 0.44 -28.13
N THR A 261 -8.76 -0.80 -28.11
CA THR A 261 -9.42 -1.92 -28.82
C THR A 261 -9.67 -3.15 -27.96
N ASP A 262 -9.09 -3.23 -26.76
CA ASP A 262 -9.27 -4.39 -25.89
C ASP A 262 -10.75 -4.47 -25.44
N PRO A 263 -11.43 -5.59 -25.69
CA PRO A 263 -12.84 -5.75 -25.35
C PRO A 263 -13.09 -5.84 -23.84
N HIS A 264 -12.05 -6.05 -23.02
CA HIS A 264 -12.14 -6.21 -21.57
C HIS A 264 -11.70 -4.96 -20.80
N ARG A 265 -11.28 -3.88 -21.48
CA ARG A 265 -10.76 -2.65 -20.85
C ARG A 265 -11.67 -2.05 -19.77
N GLU A 266 -12.99 -2.18 -19.93
CA GLU A 266 -13.98 -1.64 -18.99
C GLU A 266 -13.98 -2.35 -17.63
N LEU A 267 -13.32 -3.51 -17.53
CA LEU A 267 -13.16 -4.27 -16.28
C LEU A 267 -11.71 -4.22 -15.76
N MET A 268 -10.83 -3.45 -16.41
CA MET A 268 -9.42 -3.31 -16.05
C MET A 268 -9.19 -2.07 -15.20
N LYS A 269 -8.62 -2.24 -13.99
CA LYS A 269 -8.32 -1.11 -13.10
C LYS A 269 -7.35 -0.10 -13.73
N PRO A 270 -6.22 -0.53 -14.36
CA PRO A 270 -5.25 0.43 -14.91
C PRO A 270 -5.81 1.32 -16.03
N TYR A 271 -6.87 0.89 -16.70
CA TYR A 271 -7.57 1.69 -17.71
C TYR A 271 -8.34 2.84 -17.07
N TRP A 272 -9.19 2.55 -16.08
CA TRP A 272 -10.04 3.56 -15.42
C TRP A 272 -9.29 4.49 -14.49
N ALA A 273 -8.33 3.95 -13.74
CA ALA A 273 -7.46 4.74 -12.87
C ALA A 273 -6.37 5.49 -13.66
N MET A 274 -6.31 5.30 -14.99
CA MET A 274 -5.35 5.93 -15.89
C MET A 274 -3.89 5.77 -15.41
N ASN A 275 -3.56 4.61 -14.82
CA ASN A 275 -2.34 4.41 -14.05
C ASN A 275 -1.06 4.84 -14.80
N ARG A 276 -1.01 4.55 -16.11
CA ARG A 276 0.13 4.91 -16.96
C ARG A 276 0.37 6.42 -17.05
N ILE A 277 -0.70 7.21 -17.08
CA ILE A 277 -0.62 8.67 -17.23
C ILE A 277 -0.42 9.30 -15.84
N GLU A 278 -1.22 8.87 -14.87
CA GLU A 278 -1.28 9.49 -13.54
C GLU A 278 -0.11 9.09 -12.64
N TYR A 279 0.46 7.88 -12.78
CA TYR A 279 1.40 7.36 -11.78
C TYR A 279 2.74 6.84 -12.33
N SER A 280 2.84 6.41 -13.59
CA SER A 280 4.10 5.80 -14.11
C SER A 280 5.34 6.67 -13.90
N HIS A 281 5.18 7.98 -14.02
CA HIS A 281 6.29 8.92 -13.94
C HIS A 281 6.83 9.09 -12.50
N LEU A 282 6.13 8.60 -11.48
CA LEU A 282 6.57 8.67 -10.08
C LEU A 282 7.61 7.59 -9.72
N PHE A 283 7.62 6.47 -10.44
CA PHE A 283 8.45 5.31 -10.08
C PHE A 283 9.95 5.58 -10.27
N PRO A 284 10.42 6.17 -11.38
CA PRO A 284 11.84 6.51 -11.54
C PRO A 284 12.34 7.48 -10.46
N ASP A 285 11.47 8.41 -10.05
CA ASP A 285 11.80 9.47 -9.08
C ASP A 285 11.70 9.00 -7.61
N THR A 286 11.27 7.76 -7.35
CA THR A 286 11.06 7.24 -5.99
C THR A 286 12.32 6.58 -5.45
N ARG A 287 12.97 7.13 -4.42
CA ARG A 287 14.17 6.52 -3.83
C ARG A 287 13.86 5.23 -3.05
N LEU A 288 12.76 5.21 -2.29
CA LEU A 288 12.39 4.07 -1.44
C LEU A 288 10.92 3.70 -1.63
N PHE A 289 10.67 2.42 -1.87
CA PHE A 289 9.34 1.85 -1.87
C PHE A 289 9.06 1.17 -0.52
N ILE A 290 7.83 1.30 -0.02
CA ILE A 290 7.35 0.58 1.15
C ILE A 290 6.01 -0.05 0.80
N ILE A 291 5.87 -1.36 0.96
CA ILE A 291 4.61 -2.09 0.78
C ILE A 291 4.11 -2.51 2.16
N PHE A 292 2.87 -2.15 2.50
CA PHE A 292 2.26 -2.49 3.78
C PHE A 292 0.85 -3.04 3.61
N GLY A 293 0.61 -4.25 4.12
CA GLY A 293 -0.74 -4.83 4.15
C GLY A 293 -1.35 -5.13 2.78
N CYS A 294 -0.55 -5.13 1.71
CA CYS A 294 -0.98 -5.49 0.37
C CYS A 294 -0.92 -7.01 0.17
N SER A 295 -1.92 -7.56 -0.53
CA SER A 295 -1.76 -8.85 -1.18
C SER A 295 -0.92 -8.62 -2.43
N LEU A 296 0.20 -9.32 -2.58
CA LEU A 296 1.06 -9.23 -3.77
C LEU A 296 0.49 -10.05 -4.95
N GLY A 297 -0.84 -10.10 -5.05
CA GLY A 297 -1.59 -10.90 -6.02
C GLY A 297 -1.78 -10.21 -7.37
N GLU A 298 -2.45 -10.91 -8.28
CA GLU A 298 -2.63 -10.49 -9.68
C GLU A 298 -3.42 -9.19 -9.84
N SER A 299 -4.36 -8.85 -8.95
CA SER A 299 -5.34 -7.77 -9.20
C SER A 299 -4.76 -6.36 -9.24
N ASP A 300 -3.65 -6.12 -8.54
CA ASP A 300 -2.91 -4.85 -8.53
C ASP A 300 -1.53 -5.00 -9.21
N GLY A 301 -1.38 -6.02 -10.07
CA GLY A 301 -0.11 -6.44 -10.67
C GLY A 301 0.67 -5.32 -11.38
N TRP A 302 -0.02 -4.35 -11.99
CA TRP A 302 0.62 -3.19 -12.60
C TRP A 302 1.56 -2.46 -11.64
N TRP A 303 1.13 -2.22 -10.39
CA TRP A 303 1.94 -1.52 -9.39
C TRP A 303 3.19 -2.31 -9.04
N TRP A 304 3.05 -3.61 -8.81
CA TRP A 304 4.18 -4.50 -8.49
C TRP A 304 5.19 -4.55 -9.63
N ARG A 305 4.73 -4.65 -10.88
CA ARG A 305 5.62 -4.61 -12.07
C ARG A 305 6.38 -3.28 -12.15
N ARG A 306 5.73 -2.15 -11.91
CA ARG A 306 6.42 -0.83 -11.94
C ARG A 306 7.42 -0.66 -10.80
N VAL A 307 7.12 -1.16 -9.59
CA VAL A 307 8.11 -1.21 -8.48
C VAL A 307 9.30 -2.07 -8.90
N PHE A 308 9.06 -3.26 -9.45
CA PHE A 308 10.12 -4.17 -9.90
C PHE A 308 10.97 -3.58 -11.04
N GLU A 309 10.37 -2.89 -12.00
CA GLU A 309 11.10 -2.18 -13.06
C GLU A 309 12.00 -1.08 -12.48
N ALA A 310 11.48 -0.28 -11.53
CA ALA A 310 12.29 0.74 -10.86
C ALA A 310 13.46 0.11 -10.08
N LEU A 311 13.23 -1.00 -9.39
CA LEU A 311 14.31 -1.73 -8.71
C LEU A 311 15.37 -2.27 -9.70
N ASN A 312 15.00 -2.69 -10.91
CA ASN A 312 15.95 -3.16 -11.91
C ASN A 312 16.69 -2.04 -12.65
N HIS A 313 16.22 -0.80 -12.57
CA HIS A 313 16.86 0.32 -13.23
C HIS A 313 18.22 0.63 -12.60
N GLU A 314 19.22 0.83 -13.44
CA GLU A 314 20.54 1.31 -13.03
C GLU A 314 20.64 2.79 -13.42
N PRO A 315 20.73 3.72 -12.45
CA PRO A 315 20.84 5.14 -12.76
C PRO A 315 22.16 5.45 -13.49
N ASP A 316 22.07 6.13 -14.63
CA ASP A 316 23.23 6.51 -15.45
C ASP A 316 24.12 7.58 -14.78
N ASP A 317 23.54 8.35 -13.86
CA ASP A 317 24.20 9.47 -13.15
C ASP A 317 24.92 9.03 -11.86
N GLY A 318 24.91 7.73 -11.56
CA GLY A 318 25.51 7.17 -10.34
C GLY A 318 24.70 7.46 -9.07
N SER A 319 23.47 7.95 -9.19
CA SER A 319 22.57 8.11 -8.05
C SER A 319 22.26 6.74 -7.40
N PRO A 320 21.89 6.73 -6.11
CA PRO A 320 21.58 5.50 -5.41
C PRO A 320 20.42 4.74 -6.05
N ARG A 321 20.56 3.41 -6.11
CA ARG A 321 19.50 2.56 -6.65
C ARG A 321 18.31 2.51 -5.69
N ASN A 322 17.12 2.31 -6.26
CA ASN A 322 15.89 2.17 -5.51
C ASN A 322 15.96 0.94 -4.59
N GLU A 323 15.32 1.03 -3.43
CA GLU A 323 15.16 -0.06 -2.45
C GLU A 323 13.70 -0.26 -2.11
N LEU A 324 13.37 -1.42 -1.57
CA LEU A 324 12.00 -1.80 -1.20
C LEU A 324 11.96 -2.39 0.20
N ILE A 325 10.97 -1.99 0.99
CA ILE A 325 10.59 -2.65 2.25
C ILE A 325 9.22 -3.29 2.06
N ILE A 326 9.08 -4.57 2.40
CA ILE A 326 7.79 -5.27 2.43
C ILE A 326 7.46 -5.62 3.88
N TYR A 327 6.42 -5.00 4.41
CA TYR A 327 5.81 -5.36 5.69
C TYR A 327 4.79 -6.47 5.47
N TRP A 328 5.12 -7.65 5.96
CA TRP A 328 4.32 -8.86 5.75
C TRP A 328 3.80 -9.39 7.08
N TRP A 329 2.48 -9.32 7.26
CA TRP A 329 1.83 -9.92 8.42
C TRP A 329 1.81 -11.44 8.28
N SER A 330 2.26 -12.13 9.32
CA SER A 330 2.22 -13.58 9.39
C SER A 330 1.75 -14.04 10.76
N PRO A 331 0.76 -14.95 10.86
CA PRO A 331 0.33 -15.46 12.15
C PRO A 331 1.47 -16.28 12.79
N ALA A 332 1.58 -16.24 14.12
CA ALA A 332 2.64 -16.94 14.86
C ALA A 332 2.62 -18.47 14.62
N GLU A 333 1.44 -19.03 14.34
CA GLU A 333 1.22 -20.46 14.07
C GLU A 333 1.70 -20.90 12.68
N LYS A 334 1.71 -19.98 11.71
CA LYS A 334 2.17 -20.23 10.34
C LYS A 334 3.04 -19.05 9.91
N ARG A 335 4.28 -19.03 10.42
CA ARG A 335 5.26 -18.00 10.09
C ARG A 335 5.75 -18.18 8.65
N ALA A 336 5.52 -17.16 7.83
CA ALA A 336 6.17 -16.99 6.56
C ALA A 336 7.67 -16.77 6.78
N THR A 337 8.45 -17.16 5.79
CA THR A 337 9.88 -16.88 5.70
C THR A 337 10.12 -15.73 4.71
N ARG A 338 11.33 -15.18 4.73
CA ARG A 338 11.79 -14.22 3.71
C ARG A 338 11.58 -14.77 2.29
N GLU A 339 11.92 -16.03 2.07
CA GLU A 339 11.81 -16.66 0.75
C GLU A 339 10.35 -16.81 0.32
N ASP A 340 9.42 -17.14 1.23
CA ASP A 340 7.98 -17.20 0.88
C ASP A 340 7.47 -15.84 0.37
N VAL A 341 7.88 -14.74 1.01
CA VAL A 341 7.45 -13.38 0.63
C VAL A 341 8.08 -12.98 -0.69
N LEU A 342 9.37 -13.26 -0.90
CA LEU A 342 10.04 -12.98 -2.17
C LEU A 342 9.47 -13.83 -3.30
N ASP A 343 9.26 -15.13 -3.09
CA ASP A 343 8.64 -16.01 -4.08
C ASP A 343 7.28 -15.47 -4.50
N THR A 344 6.48 -15.00 -3.53
CA THR A 344 5.20 -14.35 -3.81
C THR A 344 5.38 -13.08 -4.65
N PHE A 345 6.28 -12.16 -4.25
CA PHE A 345 6.54 -10.93 -4.98
C PHE A 345 7.02 -11.19 -6.41
N PHE A 346 8.04 -12.04 -6.58
CA PHE A 346 8.62 -12.36 -7.88
C PHE A 346 7.65 -13.12 -8.78
N THR A 347 6.87 -14.06 -8.23
CA THR A 347 5.80 -14.71 -8.99
C THR A 347 4.78 -13.69 -9.50
N GLY A 348 4.40 -12.71 -8.68
CA GLY A 348 3.47 -11.65 -9.08
C GLY A 348 3.98 -10.75 -10.20
N VAL A 349 5.29 -10.48 -10.26
CA VAL A 349 5.87 -9.53 -11.25
C VAL A 349 6.47 -10.19 -12.49
N THR A 350 6.99 -11.41 -12.39
CA THR A 350 7.62 -12.12 -13.53
C THR A 350 6.88 -13.40 -13.95
N GLY A 351 5.94 -13.88 -13.15
CA GLY A 351 5.35 -15.21 -13.31
C GLY A 351 6.30 -16.37 -12.94
N ASN A 352 7.52 -16.09 -12.50
CA ASN A 352 8.52 -17.09 -12.13
C ASN A 352 9.41 -16.62 -10.96
N PRO A 353 9.33 -17.26 -9.78
CA PRO A 353 10.09 -16.83 -8.62
C PRO A 353 11.62 -16.96 -8.79
N ILE A 354 12.12 -17.77 -9.72
CA ILE A 354 13.55 -18.01 -9.95
C ILE A 354 14.05 -17.26 -11.21
N SER A 355 13.44 -16.13 -11.53
CA SER A 355 13.89 -15.28 -12.63
C SER A 355 15.33 -14.79 -12.41
N PRO A 356 16.21 -14.72 -13.44
CA PRO A 356 17.57 -14.20 -13.31
C PRO A 356 17.64 -12.82 -12.65
N GLU A 357 16.65 -11.98 -12.92
CA GLU A 357 16.53 -10.61 -12.42
C GLU A 357 16.28 -10.55 -10.90
N ARG A 358 15.79 -11.63 -10.28
CA ARG A 358 15.73 -11.75 -8.81
C ARG A 358 17.09 -11.54 -8.16
N ALA A 359 18.13 -12.16 -8.71
CA ALA A 359 19.48 -12.08 -8.16
C ALA A 359 20.03 -10.64 -8.17
N HIS A 360 19.55 -9.79 -9.09
CA HIS A 360 19.99 -8.39 -9.22
C HIS A 360 19.30 -7.42 -8.24
N VAL A 361 18.15 -7.79 -7.68
CA VAL A 361 17.35 -6.87 -6.85
C VAL A 361 17.07 -7.38 -5.44
N GLN A 362 17.12 -8.69 -5.18
CA GLN A 362 16.66 -9.26 -3.90
C GLN A 362 17.39 -8.72 -2.66
N ASP A 363 18.66 -8.31 -2.79
CA ASP A 363 19.45 -7.77 -1.68
C ASP A 363 19.01 -6.35 -1.29
N ARG A 364 18.31 -5.64 -2.19
CA ARG A 364 17.70 -4.34 -1.95
C ARG A 364 16.24 -4.42 -1.48
N ILE A 365 15.74 -5.65 -1.27
CA ILE A 365 14.40 -5.91 -0.73
C ILE A 365 14.52 -6.34 0.72
N GLN A 366 14.06 -5.48 1.62
CA GLN A 366 13.98 -5.73 3.05
C GLN A 366 12.62 -6.30 3.40
N ILE A 367 12.59 -7.46 4.07
CA ILE A 367 11.34 -8.09 4.50
C ILE A 367 11.18 -7.92 6.01
N VAL A 368 10.11 -7.24 6.41
CA VAL A 368 9.71 -7.08 7.81
C VAL A 368 8.55 -8.03 8.07
N LEU A 369 8.85 -9.16 8.72
CA LEU A 369 7.85 -10.14 9.14
C LEU A 369 7.32 -9.75 10.53
N TYR A 370 6.01 -9.52 10.64
CA TYR A 370 5.40 -9.10 11.90
C TYR A 370 4.15 -9.90 12.25
N THR A 371 3.80 -9.90 13.53
CA THR A 371 2.57 -10.52 14.06
C THR A 371 1.78 -9.50 14.88
N ASP A 372 0.59 -9.87 15.35
CA ASP A 372 -0.18 -8.98 16.23
C ASP A 372 0.52 -8.78 17.59
N GLU A 373 1.30 -9.75 18.06
CA GLU A 373 2.09 -9.68 19.31
C GLU A 373 3.39 -8.90 19.16
N SER A 374 3.92 -8.79 17.94
CA SER A 374 5.14 -8.07 17.63
C SER A 374 4.89 -7.11 16.45
N PRO A 375 4.07 -6.06 16.64
CA PRO A 375 3.74 -5.12 15.58
C PRO A 375 4.97 -4.26 15.21
N PRO A 376 5.07 -3.81 13.95
CA PRO A 376 6.08 -2.85 13.54
C PRO A 376 5.74 -1.45 14.10
N VAL A 377 6.71 -0.55 14.10
CA VAL A 377 6.53 0.89 14.35
C VAL A 377 5.82 1.57 13.18
N PHE A 378 6.09 1.13 11.94
CA PHE A 378 5.46 1.65 10.75
C PHE A 378 3.98 1.25 10.66
N LEU A 379 3.08 2.25 10.61
CA LEU A 379 1.62 2.07 10.59
C LEU A 379 1.12 1.20 11.76
N ALA A 380 1.78 1.30 12.92
CA ALA A 380 1.40 0.64 14.16
C ALA A 380 0.04 1.13 14.65
N THR A 381 -0.79 0.23 15.17
CA THR A 381 -2.04 0.59 15.84
C THR A 381 -1.99 0.10 17.29
N PRO A 382 -2.30 0.97 18.27
CA PRO A 382 -2.19 0.65 19.69
C PRO A 382 -3.08 -0.53 20.12
#